data_AF-A0A419S8S5-F1
#
_entry.id   AF-A0A419S8S5-F1
#
_cell.length_a   1.000
_cell.length_b   1.000
_cell.length_c   1.000
_cell.angle_alpha   90.00
_cell.angle_beta   90.00
_cell.angle_gamma   90.00
#
_symmetry.space_group_name_H-M   'P 1'
#
loop_
_entity.id
_entity.type
_entity.pdbx_description
1 polymer ?
#
loop_
_entity_poly.entity_id
_entity_poly.type
_entity_poly.pdbx_seq_one_letter_code
_entity_poly.pdbx_strand_id
1 'polypeptide(L)' 'MEMLRRSIPLFKIGLIVLLAGGALYFYSEIYGRYILGIGMMLISVALVFYILFMFKRYGEKTRAKIE' A
#
# COMPACT_ATOMS: atom_id res chain seq x y z
N MET A 1 7.02 -10.44 14.97
CA MET A 1 7.61 -9.30 14.22
C MET A 1 7.75 -9.56 12.70
N GLU A 2 7.35 -10.74 12.19
CA GLU A 2 7.59 -11.15 10.79
C GLU A 2 6.60 -10.55 9.78
N MET A 3 5.34 -10.32 10.21
CA MET A 3 4.27 -9.83 9.32
C MET A 3 4.47 -8.37 8.88
N LEU A 4 5.02 -7.50 9.74
CA LEU A 4 5.23 -6.08 9.43
C LEU A 4 6.33 -5.90 8.35
N ARG A 5 7.33 -6.80 8.33
CA ARG A 5 8.35 -6.84 7.27
C ARG A 5 7.77 -7.25 5.92
N ARG A 6 6.70 -8.05 5.89
CA ARG A 6 5.99 -8.45 4.67
C ARG A 6 5.02 -7.38 4.15
N SER A 7 4.53 -6.48 4.99
CA SER A 7 3.65 -5.38 4.55
C SER A 7 4.40 -4.28 3.79
N ILE A 8 5.67 -4.05 4.14
CA ILE A 8 6.55 -3.05 3.52
C ILE A 8 6.76 -3.28 2.00
N PRO A 9 7.03 -4.50 1.50
CA PRO A 9 7.20 -4.73 0.07
C PRO A 9 5.92 -4.49 -0.75
N LEU A 10 4.73 -4.83 -0.22
CA LEU A 10 3.46 -4.51 -0.90
C LEU A 10 3.26 -3.00 -1.06
N PHE A 11 3.59 -2.22 -0.02
CA PHE A 11 3.51 -0.76 -0.07
C PHE A 11 4.53 -0.17 -1.07
N LYS A 12 5.75 -0.71 -1.10
CA LYS A 12 6.77 -0.34 -2.09
C LYS A 12 6.33 -0.61 -3.52
N ILE A 13 5.74 -1.78 -3.79
CA ILE A 13 5.25 -2.14 -5.13
C ILE A 13 4.13 -1.18 -5.55
N GLY A 14 3.16 -0.91 -4.67
CA GLY A 14 2.10 0.06 -4.95
C GLY A 14 2.62 1.46 -5.27
N LEU A 15 3.65 1.92 -4.53
CA LEU A 15 4.28 3.22 -4.77
C LEU A 15 5.04 3.28 -6.11
N ILE A 16 5.74 2.20 -6.48
CA ILE A 16 6.44 2.11 -7.77
C ILE A 16 5.43 2.14 -8.93
N VAL A 17 4.31 1.43 -8.82
CA VAL A 17 3.26 1.43 -9.85
C VAL A 17 2.63 2.82 -9.99
N LEU A 18 2.40 3.53 -8.90
CA LEU A 18 1.85 4.89 -8.94
C LEU A 18 2.83 5.88 -9.59
N LEU A 19 4.11 5.81 -9.25
CA LEU A 19 5.16 6.64 -9.87
C LEU A 19 5.32 6.33 -11.36
N ALA A 20 5.29 5.05 -11.74
CA ALA A 20 5.35 4.63 -13.13
C ALA A 20 4.11 5.12 -13.91
N GLY A 21 2.91 5.03 -13.34
CA GLY A 21 1.68 5.56 -13.92
C GLY A 21 1.71 7.08 -14.09
N GLY A 22 2.20 7.81 -13.08
CA GLY A 22 2.36 9.26 -13.14
C GLY A 22 3.34 9.68 -14.24
N ALA A 23 4.49 9.01 -14.33
CA ALA A 23 5.47 9.25 -15.39
C ALA A 23 4.90 8.96 -16.79
N LEU A 24 4.14 7.87 -16.93
CA LEU A 24 3.49 7.51 -18.20
C LEU A 24 2.39 8.50 -18.60
N TYR A 25 1.70 9.13 -17.65
CA TYR A 25 0.68 10.15 -17.92
C TYR A 25 1.25 11.39 -18.61
N PHE A 26 2.49 11.78 -18.27
CA PHE A 26 3.19 12.87 -18.96
C PHE A 26 3.63 12.51 -20.39
N TYR A 27 3.80 11.22 -20.70
CA TYR A 27 4.21 10.77 -22.03
C TYR A 27 3.02 10.43 -22.95
N SER A 28 1.97 9.85 -22.38
CA SER A 28 0.73 9.57 -23.09
C SER A 28 -0.45 9.61 -22.13
N GLU A 29 -1.31 10.62 -22.33
CA GLU A 29 -2.44 10.89 -21.44
C GLU A 29 -3.40 9.70 -21.34
N ILE A 30 -3.66 9.02 -22.46
CA ILE A 30 -4.58 7.87 -22.52
C ILE A 30 -4.04 6.70 -21.71
N TYR A 31 -2.82 6.23 -22.01
CA TYR A 31 -2.23 5.08 -21.32
C TYR A 31 -1.93 5.38 -19.85
N GLY A 32 -1.44 6.58 -19.56
CA GLY A 32 -1.17 6.99 -18.20
C GLY A 32 -2.43 7.07 -17.33
N ARG A 33 -3.59 7.46 -17.89
CA ARG A 33 -4.85 7.50 -17.12
C ARG A 33 -5.30 6.12 -16.66
N TYR A 34 -5.18 5.11 -17.52
CA TYR A 34 -5.49 3.72 -17.16
C TYR A 34 -4.51 3.16 -16.12
N ILE A 35 -3.20 3.39 -16.33
CA ILE A 35 -2.17 2.89 -15.42
C ILE A 35 -2.23 3.60 -14.06
N LEU A 36 -2.48 4.92 -14.03
CA LEU A 36 -2.73 5.68 -12.81
C LEU A 36 -3.96 5.14 -12.06
N GLY A 37 -5.06 4.86 -12.75
CA GLY A 37 -6.25 4.27 -12.14
C GLY A 37 -5.95 2.93 -11.46
N ILE A 38 -5.20 2.05 -12.14
CA ILE A 38 -4.75 0.76 -11.58
C ILE A 38 -3.83 0.98 -10.38
N GLY A 39 -2.89 1.94 -10.47
CA GLY A 39 -2.00 2.31 -9.37
C GLY A 39 -2.76 2.82 -8.14
N MET A 40 -3.77 3.67 -8.33
CA MET A 40 -4.61 4.18 -7.24
C MET A 40 -5.42 3.07 -6.58
N MET A 41 -5.96 2.12 -7.35
CA MET A 41 -6.63 0.94 -6.80
C MET A 41 -5.68 0.10 -5.94
N LEU A 42 -4.48 -0.19 -6.45
CA LEU A 42 -3.46 -0.95 -5.71
C LEU A 42 -3.04 -0.27 -4.42
N ILE A 43 -2.83 1.05 -4.42
CA ILE A 43 -2.53 1.81 -3.20
C ILE A 43 -3.70 1.76 -2.22
N SER A 44 -4.94 1.90 -2.71
CA SER A 44 -6.14 1.86 -1.85
C SER A 44 -6.26 0.51 -1.13
N VAL A 45 -6.06 -0.59 -1.85
CA VAL A 45 -6.05 -1.94 -1.26
C VAL A 45 -4.89 -2.09 -0.27
N ALA A 46 -3.69 -1.62 -0.61
CA ALA A 46 -2.53 -1.67 0.28
C ALA A 46 -2.76 -0.85 1.56
N LEU A 47 -3.46 0.29 1.47
CA LEU A 47 -3.80 1.14 2.61
C LEU A 47 -4.76 0.43 3.57
N VAL A 48 -5.80 -0.24 3.04
CA VAL A 48 -6.73 -1.03 3.85
C VAL A 48 -5.99 -2.13 4.60
N PHE A 49 -5.12 -2.87 3.91
CA PHE A 49 -4.29 -3.89 4.57
C PHE A 49 -3.38 -3.27 5.65
N TYR A 50 -2.72 -2.15 5.35
CA TYR A 50 -1.88 -1.45 6.31
C TYR A 50 -2.65 -1.06 7.59
N ILE A 51 -3.86 -0.52 7.44
CA ILE A 51 -4.73 -0.16 8.56
C ILE A 51 -5.12 -1.40 9.38
N LEU A 52 -5.54 -2.49 8.72
CA LEU A 52 -5.87 -3.76 9.40
C LEU A 52 -4.68 -4.30 10.19
N PHE A 53 -3.47 -4.27 9.61
CA PHE A 53 -2.25 -4.68 10.30
C PHE A 53 -1.90 -3.76 11.48
N MET A 54 -2.12 -2.46 11.35
CA MET A 54 -1.91 -1.51 12.43
C MET A 54 -2.87 -1.76 13.61
N PHE A 55 -4.16 -1.99 13.34
CA PHE A 55 -5.12 -2.34 14.39
C PHE A 55 -4.77 -3.66 15.08
N LYS A 56 -4.40 -4.70 14.31
CA LYS A 56 -3.92 -5.97 14.87
C LYS A 56 -2.72 -5.77 15.79
N ARG A 57 -1.74 -4.94 15.39
CA ARG A 57 -0.56 -4.62 16.19
C ARG A 57 -0.89 -3.83 17.46
N TYR A 58 -1.78 -2.85 17.40
CA TYR A 58 -2.22 -2.11 18.59
C TYR A 58 -2.98 -3.02 19.57
N GLY A 59 -3.83 -3.92 19.07
CA GLY A 59 -4.51 -4.93 19.88
C GLY A 59 -3.54 -5.90 20.56
N GLU A 60 -2.51 -6.38 19.84
CA GLU A 60 -1.46 -7.25 20.39
C GLU A 60 -0.61 -6.54 21.46
N LYS A 61 -0.25 -5.27 21.25
CA LYS A 61 0.51 -4.47 22.24
C LYS A 61 -0.30 -4.19 23.51
N THR A 62 -1.61 -3.98 23.40
CA THR A 62 -2.48 -3.78 24.57
C THR A 62 -2.62 -5.07 25.38
N ARG A 63 -2.78 -6.24 24.73
CA ARG A 63 -2.78 -7.53 25.44
C ARG A 63 -1.48 -7.81 26.18
N ALA A 64 -0.34 -7.59 25.53
CA ALA A 64 0.99 -7.81 26.12
C ALA A 64 1.35 -6.84 27.27
N LYS A 65 0.51 -5.85 27.56
CA LYS A 65 0.68 -4.92 28.70
C LYS A 65 -0.25 -5.24 29.87
N ILE A 66 -1.20 -6.15 29.66
CA ILE A 66 -2.24 -6.54 30.63
C ILE A 66 -1.92 -7.91 31.25
N GLU A 67 -1.20 -8.78 30.53
CA GLU A 67 -0.47 -9.93 31.11
C GLU A 67 0.90 -9.52 31.66
#